data_AF-A0A3D2SNM5-F1
#
_entry.id   AF-A0A3D2SNM5-F1
#
_cell.length_a   1.000
_cell.length_b   1.000
_cell.length_c   1.000
_cell.angle_alpha   90.00
_cell.angle_beta   90.00
_cell.angle_gamma   90.00
#
_symmetry.space_group_name_H-M   'P 1'
#
loop_
_entity.id
_entity.type
_entity.pdbx_description
1 polymer ?
#
loop_
_entity_poly.entity_id
_entity_poly.type
_entity_poly.pdbx_seq_one_letter_code
_entity_poly.pdbx_strand_id
1 'polypeptide(L)' 'MATINVQDIQQHAEVVGSDHQHVGTVDHLDGQDKIKLAKNDQSANGQHHYIPTQWVQQIQGNQV' A
#
# COMPACT_ATOMS: atom_id res chain seq x y z
N MET A 1 19.20 -7.70 -1.58
CA MET A 1 17.79 -7.56 -1.98
C MET A 1 16.98 -7.63 -0.70
N ALA A 2 16.39 -6.52 -0.26
CA ALA A 2 15.54 -6.55 0.93
C ALA A 2 14.29 -7.37 0.59
N THR A 3 14.14 -8.54 1.20
CA THR A 3 12.89 -9.31 1.15
C THR A 3 11.88 -8.57 1.99
N ILE A 4 11.07 -7.74 1.35
CA ILE A 4 9.94 -7.08 1.99
C ILE A 4 8.92 -8.14 2.39
N ASN A 5 8.57 -8.18 3.67
CA ASN A 5 7.51 -9.05 4.18
C ASN A 5 6.18 -8.34 4.02
N VAL A 6 5.43 -8.69 2.97
CA VAL A 6 4.09 -8.15 2.70
C VAL A 6 3.09 -8.44 3.83
N GLN A 7 3.38 -9.45 4.66
CA GLN A 7 2.59 -9.78 5.85
C GLN A 7 2.71 -8.72 6.96
N ASP A 8 3.73 -7.87 6.91
CA ASP A 8 3.91 -6.75 7.85
C ASP A 8 3.03 -5.56 7.48
N ILE A 9 2.50 -5.52 6.25
CA ILE A 9 1.58 -4.49 5.79
C ILE A 9 0.26 -4.63 6.55
N GLN A 10 0.03 -3.68 7.45
CA GLN A 10 -1.21 -3.64 8.22
C GLN A 10 -2.35 -3.06 7.39
N GLN A 11 -3.57 -3.50 7.70
CA GLN A 11 -4.75 -2.79 7.23
C GLN A 11 -4.71 -1.37 7.80
N HIS A 12 -5.09 -0.39 6.98
CA HIS A 12 -5.01 1.04 7.27
C HIS A 12 -3.58 1.63 7.27
N ALA A 13 -2.59 0.90 6.75
CA ALA A 13 -1.27 1.46 6.50
C ALA A 13 -1.33 2.56 5.44
N GLU A 14 -0.54 3.60 5.62
CA GLU A 14 -0.39 4.70 4.67
C GLU A 14 0.57 4.28 3.55
N VAL A 15 0.17 4.47 2.30
CA VAL A 15 1.00 4.17 1.13
C VAL A 15 1.54 5.48 0.60
N VAL A 16 2.86 5.60 0.62
CA VAL A 16 3.58 6.80 0.20
C VAL A 16 4.33 6.52 -1.09
N GLY A 17 4.15 7.39 -2.07
CA GLY A 17 4.84 7.29 -3.35
C GLY A 17 6.31 7.65 -3.22
N SER A 18 7.11 7.27 -4.22
CA SER A 18 8.53 7.67 -4.32
C SER A 18 8.72 9.19 -4.39
N ASP A 19 7.66 9.92 -4.73
CA ASP A 19 7.56 11.38 -4.73
C ASP A 19 7.25 11.97 -3.34
N HIS A 20 7.22 11.14 -2.30
CA HIS A 20 6.82 11.50 -0.93
C HIS A 20 5.38 12.01 -0.81
N GLN A 21 4.52 11.71 -1.78
CA GLN A 21 3.10 12.05 -1.72
C GLN A 21 2.27 10.86 -1.23
N HIS A 22 1.18 11.18 -0.54
CA HIS A 22 0.19 10.20 -0.10
C HIS A 22 -0.56 9.62 -1.30
N VAL A 23 -0.30 8.34 -1.59
CA VAL A 23 -0.95 7.61 -2.69
C VAL A 23 -2.29 7.05 -2.24
N GLY A 24 -2.38 6.60 -1.00
CA GLY A 24 -3.62 6.11 -0.43
C GLY A 24 -3.41 5.30 0.83
N THR A 25 -4.48 4.68 1.31
CA THR A 25 -4.45 3.86 2.52
C THR A 25 -4.74 2.40 2.17
N VAL A 26 -4.06 1.43 2.79
CA VAL A 26 -4.30 0.00 2.58
C VAL A 26 -5.66 -0.41 3.14
N ASP A 27 -6.53 -0.97 2.29
CA ASP A 27 -7.80 -1.60 2.67
C ASP A 27 -7.58 -3.07 3.04
N HIS A 28 -6.91 -3.78 2.14
CA HIS A 28 -6.69 -5.22 2.27
C HIS A 28 -5.52 -5.70 1.40
N LEU A 29 -4.94 -6.85 1.71
CA LEU A 29 -4.00 -7.55 0.82
C LEU A 29 -4.78 -8.53 -0.04
N ASP A 30 -4.71 -8.35 -1.36
CA ASP A 30 -5.32 -9.28 -2.32
C ASP A 30 -4.28 -10.35 -2.68
N GLY A 31 -4.39 -11.52 -2.04
CA GLY A 31 -3.41 -12.59 -2.17
C GLY A 31 -2.09 -12.27 -1.47
N GLN A 32 -0.96 -12.63 -2.10
CA GLN A 32 0.39 -12.38 -1.58
C GLN A 32 1.15 -11.34 -2.43
N ASP A 33 0.55 -10.92 -3.54
CA ASP A 33 1.21 -10.19 -4.59
C ASP A 33 0.61 -8.80 -4.81
N LYS A 34 -0.58 -8.49 -4.27
CA LYS A 34 -1.25 -7.19 -4.47
C LYS A 34 -1.78 -6.57 -3.19
N ILE A 35 -1.71 -5.25 -3.13
CA ILE A 35 -2.22 -4.40 -2.06
C ILE A 35 -3.41 -3.66 -2.62
N LYS A 36 -4.58 -3.85 -2.00
CA LYS A 36 -5.80 -3.14 -2.33
C LYS A 36 -5.86 -1.87 -1.49
N LEU A 37 -5.98 -0.73 -2.16
CA LEU A 37 -6.15 0.57 -1.51
C LEU A 37 -7.63 0.87 -1.25
N ALA A 38 -7.85 1.62 -0.17
CA ALA A 38 -9.15 2.10 0.24
C ALA A 38 -9.63 3.15 -0.76
N LYS A 39 -10.79 2.90 -1.36
CA LYS A 39 -11.47 3.85 -2.26
C LYS A 39 -11.88 5.16 -1.57
N ASN A 40 -11.95 5.15 -0.24
CA ASN A 40 -12.36 6.27 0.59
C ASN A 40 -11.23 7.28 0.79
N ASP A 41 -10.04 6.99 0.28
CA ASP A 41 -8.93 7.91 0.30
C ASP A 41 -9.13 9.04 -0.70
N GLN A 42 -8.75 10.26 -0.32
CA GLN A 42 -8.88 11.43 -1.21
C GLN A 42 -8.06 11.25 -2.49
N SER A 43 -6.95 10.52 -2.42
CA SER A 43 -6.10 10.19 -3.58
C SER A 43 -6.71 9.09 -4.48
N ALA A 44 -7.65 8.30 -3.97
CA ALA A 44 -8.23 7.15 -4.68
C ALA A 44 -9.42 7.52 -5.60
N ASN A 45 -9.89 8.77 -5.59
CA ASN A 45 -10.99 9.26 -6.45
C ASN A 45 -12.24 8.34 -6.48
N GLY A 46 -12.52 7.61 -5.40
CA GLY A 46 -13.64 6.67 -5.31
C GLY A 46 -13.42 5.31 -5.99
N GLN A 47 -12.20 5.00 -6.44
CA GLN A 47 -11.85 3.72 -7.07
C GLN A 47 -10.92 2.89 -6.17
N HIS A 48 -11.01 1.56 -6.29
CA HIS A 48 -10.04 0.67 -5.65
C HIS A 48 -8.78 0.62 -6.51
N HIS A 49 -7.69 1.18 -6.00
CA HIS A 49 -6.38 1.03 -6.63
C HIS A 49 -5.73 -0.26 -6.14
N TYR A 50 -5.01 -0.94 -7.03
CA TYR A 50 -4.27 -2.15 -6.70
C TYR A 50 -2.79 -1.90 -6.98
N ILE A 51 -1.97 -1.97 -5.92
CA ILE A 51 -0.53 -1.82 -6.01
C ILE A 51 0.10 -3.21 -5.93
N PRO A 52 0.91 -3.63 -6.89
CA PRO A 52 1.67 -4.87 -6.74
C PRO A 52 2.70 -4.71 -5.61
N THR A 53 2.79 -5.71 -4.74
CA THR A 53 3.75 -5.76 -3.63
C THR A 53 5.21 -5.65 -4.10
N GLN A 54 5.48 -5.97 -5.36
CA GLN A 54 6.78 -5.80 -6.00
C GLN A 54 7.24 -4.34 -6.11
N TRP A 55 6.32 -3.38 -6.01
CA TRP A 55 6.65 -1.95 -6.01
C TRP A 55 6.99 -1.43 -4.62
N VAL A 56 6.68 -2.20 -3.57
CA VAL A 56 6.99 -1.82 -2.19
C VAL A 56 8.50 -1.85 -2.03
N GLN A 57 9.04 -0.69 -1.64
CA GLN A 57 10.47 -0.50 -1.47
C GLN A 57 10.89 -0.68 -0.01
N GLN A 58 10.02 -0.29 0.93
CA GLN A 58 10.24 -0.40 2.37
C GLN A 58 8.91 -0.44 3.11
N ILE A 59 8.85 -1.15 4.24
CA ILE A 59 7.72 -1.06 5.19
C ILE A 59 8.28 -0.49 6.49
N GLN A 60 7.67 0.58 7.00
CA GLN A 60 8.03 1.22 8.26
C GLN A 60 6.79 1.37 9.14
N GLY A 61 6.52 0.34 9.96
CA GLY A 61 5.43 0.35 10.93
C GLY A 61 4.07 0.43 10.24
N ASN A 62 3.52 1.65 10.13
CA ASN A 62 2.24 1.91 9.47
C ASN A 62 2.37 2.61 8.11
N GLN A 63 3.57 2.66 7.51
CA GLN A 63 3.84 3.24 6.19
C GLN A 63 4.47 2.22 5.23
N VAL A 64 4.09 2.29 3.95
CA VAL A 64 4.52 1.42 2.85
C VAL A 64 4.91 2.24 1.61
#